data_AF-A0A956HLY4-F1
#
_entry.id   AF-A0A956HLY4-F1
#
_cell.length_a   1.000
_cell.length_b   1.000
_cell.length_c   1.000
_cell.angle_alpha   90.00
_cell.angle_beta   90.00
_cell.angle_gamma   90.00
#
_symmetry.space_group_name_H-M   'P 1'
#
loop_
_entity.id
_entity.type
_entity.pdbx_description
1 polymer ?
#
loop_
_entity_poly.entity_id
_entity_poly.type
_entity_poly.pdbx_seq_one_letter_code
_entity_poly.pdbx_strand_id
1 'polypeptide(L)'
;MANWLDPALNNFRQNSQGGFGLLLIADLTVEIFDVGSLCMFEGGEKQLQAEVCNRGTNPVQDGVVVHFLETDMLDQPIEEANLVCEATTSKLLLPGECEVVSCTAQLSGMGNIYVDVDPEDLIADCHPGNNLGADAFNLCPE
;
A
#
# COMPACT_ATOMS: atom_id res chain seq x y z
N MET A 1 29.79 -11.42 -34.48
CA MET A 1 30.36 -11.53 -33.11
C MET A 1 29.38 -10.79 -32.20
N ALA A 2 28.92 -11.43 -31.13
CA ALA A 2 27.83 -10.88 -30.33
C ALA A 2 28.33 -9.84 -29.32
N ASN A 3 27.64 -8.72 -29.21
CA ASN A 3 28.00 -7.58 -28.36
C ASN A 3 28.09 -7.91 -26.85
N TRP A 4 27.38 -8.94 -26.38
CA TRP A 4 27.39 -9.37 -24.97
C TRP A 4 28.66 -10.12 -24.54
N LEU A 5 29.59 -10.39 -25.47
CA LEU A 5 30.87 -11.06 -25.20
C LEU A 5 32.04 -10.08 -25.05
N ASP A 6 31.82 -8.79 -25.31
CA ASP A 6 32.82 -7.74 -25.16
C ASP A 6 32.62 -6.99 -23.84
N PRO A 7 33.56 -7.09 -22.86
CA PRO A 7 33.48 -6.41 -21.57
C PRO A 7 33.37 -4.89 -21.67
N ALA A 8 33.85 -4.27 -22.74
CA ALA A 8 33.77 -2.83 -22.97
C ALA A 8 32.44 -2.39 -23.62
N LEU A 9 31.63 -3.33 -24.12
CA LEU A 9 30.35 -3.07 -24.79
C LEU A 9 29.14 -3.62 -24.02
N ASN A 10 29.35 -4.18 -22.82
CA ASN A 10 28.30 -4.69 -21.95
C ASN A 10 27.57 -3.55 -21.22
N ASN A 11 26.80 -2.78 -21.97
CA ASN A 11 25.96 -1.70 -21.44
C ASN A 11 24.60 -2.18 -20.90
N PHE A 12 24.39 -3.49 -20.71
CA PHE A 12 23.14 -4.05 -20.16
C PHE A 12 22.85 -3.59 -18.71
N ARG A 13 23.80 -2.93 -18.04
CA ARG A 13 23.62 -2.30 -16.72
C ARG A 13 23.67 -0.77 -16.74
N GLN A 14 23.56 -0.14 -17.91
CA GLN A 14 23.30 1.30 -18.01
C GLN A 14 21.80 1.59 -17.99
N ASN A 15 21.06 0.96 -17.06
CA ASN A 15 19.80 1.54 -16.64
C ASN A 15 20.13 2.79 -15.81
N SER A 16 20.52 3.89 -16.46
CA SER A 16 20.06 5.16 -15.94
C SER A 16 18.55 5.10 -16.11
N GLN A 17 17.79 4.99 -15.01
CA GLN A 17 16.39 5.35 -15.08
C GLN A 17 16.35 6.70 -15.80
N GLY A 18 15.70 6.74 -16.97
CA GLY A 18 15.44 7.98 -17.68
C GLY A 18 14.85 8.93 -16.65
N GLY A 19 15.38 10.15 -16.57
CA GLY A 19 15.17 11.07 -15.45
C GLY A 19 13.74 11.07 -14.97
N PHE A 20 13.57 11.14 -13.64
CA PHE A 20 12.29 11.32 -12.94
C PHE A 20 11.24 11.89 -13.88
N GLY A 21 10.17 11.13 -14.12
CA GLY A 21 9.10 11.55 -15.01
C GLY A 21 8.80 13.02 -14.77
N LEU A 22 8.80 13.83 -15.84
CA LEU A 22 8.66 15.30 -15.78
C LEU A 22 7.42 15.78 -15.00
N LEU A 23 6.49 14.87 -14.73
CA LEU A 23 5.32 15.08 -13.91
C LEU A 23 5.72 14.86 -12.45
N LEU A 24 5.93 15.97 -11.74
CA LEU A 24 6.03 16.01 -10.28
C LEU A 24 4.68 15.55 -9.70
N ILE A 25 4.49 14.24 -9.59
CA ILE A 25 3.24 13.59 -9.14
C ILE A 25 3.51 12.66 -7.97
N ALA A 26 2.50 12.44 -7.13
CA ALA A 26 2.58 11.52 -5.99
C ALA A 26 2.50 10.05 -6.45
N ASP A 27 2.86 9.14 -5.56
CA ASP A 27 2.70 7.69 -5.72
C ASP A 27 2.44 7.10 -4.34
N LEU A 28 1.19 7.03 -3.92
CA LEU A 28 0.77 6.52 -2.63
C LEU A 28 0.68 5.01 -2.68
N THR A 29 1.43 4.35 -1.79
CA THR A 29 1.29 2.91 -1.56
C THR A 29 0.95 2.66 -0.11
N VAL A 30 0.24 1.57 0.16
CA VAL A 30 -0.07 1.15 1.52
C VAL A 30 0.17 -0.34 1.73
N GLU A 31 0.61 -0.70 2.92
CA GLU A 31 0.73 -2.10 3.35
C GLU A 31 0.30 -2.28 4.80
N ILE A 32 -0.20 -3.47 5.14
CA ILE A 32 -0.52 -3.83 6.53
C ILE A 32 0.80 -3.91 7.33
N PHE A 33 0.90 -3.13 8.41
CA PHE A 33 2.15 -3.00 9.16
C PHE A 33 2.42 -4.19 10.12
N ASP A 34 1.39 -4.68 10.82
CA ASP A 34 1.49 -5.82 11.74
C ASP A 34 0.60 -7.00 11.29
N VAL A 35 1.00 -7.61 10.17
CA VAL A 35 0.30 -8.76 9.56
C VAL A 35 0.16 -9.93 10.54
N GLY A 36 1.18 -10.18 11.37
CA GLY A 36 1.22 -11.33 12.27
C GLY A 36 0.04 -11.38 13.24
N SER A 37 -0.46 -10.22 13.67
CA SER A 37 -1.62 -10.10 14.55
C SER A 37 -2.96 -10.50 13.89
N LEU A 38 -2.99 -10.57 12.55
CA LEU A 38 -4.17 -10.84 11.74
C LEU A 38 -4.21 -12.28 11.20
N CYS A 39 -3.10 -13.01 11.21
CA CYS A 39 -3.01 -14.37 10.62
C CYS A 39 -3.84 -15.46 11.31
N MET A 40 -4.38 -15.18 12.50
CA MET A 40 -5.33 -16.09 13.14
C MET A 40 -6.77 -15.89 12.65
N PHE A 41 -7.06 -14.79 11.93
CA PHE A 41 -8.38 -14.41 11.43
C PHE A 41 -9.48 -14.44 12.52
N GLU A 42 -9.07 -14.15 13.75
CA GLU A 42 -9.96 -14.06 14.90
C GLU A 42 -10.68 -12.72 14.91
N GLY A 43 -11.98 -12.76 15.19
CA GLY A 43 -12.76 -11.56 15.44
C GLY A 43 -12.40 -10.90 16.78
N GLY A 44 -13.07 -9.79 17.07
CA GLY A 44 -12.82 -9.01 18.28
C GLY A 44 -12.33 -7.59 18.00
N GLU A 45 -12.17 -6.82 19.07
CA GLU A 45 -11.56 -5.50 18.99
C GLU A 45 -10.05 -5.65 18.70
N LYS A 46 -9.60 -5.08 17.58
CA LYS A 46 -8.18 -5.07 17.19
C LYS A 46 -7.74 -3.65 16.81
N GLN A 47 -6.49 -3.34 17.11
CA GLN A 47 -5.83 -2.16 16.57
C GLN A 47 -5.23 -2.54 15.21
N LEU A 48 -5.78 -1.97 14.14
CA LEU A 48 -5.27 -2.15 12.79
C LEU A 48 -4.23 -1.07 12.49
N GLN A 49 -3.18 -1.44 11.76
CA GLN A 49 -2.07 -0.57 11.41
C GLN A 49 -1.67 -0.77 9.96
N ALA A 50 -1.37 0.32 9.28
CA ALA A 50 -0.86 0.31 7.92
C ALA A 50 0.23 1.35 7.74
N GLU A 51 1.24 1.01 6.95
CA GLU A 51 2.27 1.96 6.52
C GLU A 51 1.88 2.54 5.17
N VAL A 52 1.69 3.87 5.13
CA VAL A 52 1.47 4.63 3.92
C VAL A 52 2.77 5.28 3.50
N CYS A 53 3.18 5.09 2.25
CA CYS A 53 4.40 5.66 1.70
C CYS A 53 4.09 6.52 0.47
N ASN A 54 4.81 7.63 0.33
CA ASN A 54 4.86 8.38 -0.93
C ASN A 54 6.11 7.99 -1.73
N ARG A 55 5.94 7.13 -2.74
CA ARG A 55 7.02 6.67 -3.64
C ARG A 55 7.22 7.58 -4.85
N GLY A 56 6.44 8.65 -4.93
CA GLY A 56 6.39 9.56 -6.06
C GLY A 56 7.47 10.61 -6.00
N THR A 57 7.22 11.73 -6.67
CA THR A 57 8.16 12.86 -6.76
C THR A 57 7.55 14.19 -6.28
N ASN A 58 6.25 14.20 -5.97
CA ASN A 58 5.56 15.34 -5.36
C ASN A 58 5.20 15.05 -3.90
N PRO A 59 5.35 16.00 -2.97
CA PRO A 59 4.82 15.84 -1.62
C PRO A 59 3.30 15.62 -1.62
N VAL A 60 2.83 14.85 -0.63
CA VAL A 60 1.40 14.66 -0.36
C VAL A 60 1.06 15.31 0.98
N GLN A 61 0.00 16.12 0.99
CA GLN A 61 -0.49 16.78 2.20
C GLN A 61 -0.90 15.76 3.29
N ASP A 62 -0.97 16.22 4.53
CA ASP A 62 -1.59 15.44 5.61
C ASP A 62 -3.10 15.26 5.37
N GLY A 63 -3.71 14.34 6.10
CA GLY A 63 -5.14 14.07 6.04
C GLY A 63 -5.56 13.14 4.91
N VAL A 64 -4.64 12.39 4.30
CA VAL A 64 -4.98 11.34 3.33
C VAL A 64 -5.72 10.23 4.05
N VAL A 65 -6.87 9.83 3.51
CA VAL A 65 -7.73 8.79 4.07
C VAL A 65 -7.15 7.40 3.80
N VAL A 66 -7.22 6.53 4.79
CA VAL A 66 -6.87 5.11 4.70
C VAL A 66 -8.04 4.29 5.22
N HIS A 67 -8.59 3.43 4.36
CA HIS A 67 -9.64 2.49 4.70
C HIS A 67 -9.04 1.14 5.08
N PHE A 68 -9.51 0.59 6.19
CA PHE A 68 -9.33 -0.82 6.54
C PHE A 68 -10.64 -1.54 6.27
N LEU A 69 -10.58 -2.62 5.48
CA LEU A 69 -11.76 -3.38 5.07
C LEU A 69 -11.66 -4.83 5.52
N GLU A 70 -12.80 -5.43 5.86
CA GLU A 70 -12.93 -6.85 6.17
C GLU A 70 -13.96 -7.49 5.23
N THR A 71 -13.60 -8.61 4.61
CA THR A 71 -14.57 -9.49 3.91
C THR A 71 -15.24 -10.45 4.88
N ASP A 72 -16.35 -11.08 4.51
CA ASP A 72 -16.99 -12.09 5.38
C ASP A 72 -16.27 -13.46 5.32
N MET A 73 -15.46 -13.70 4.28
CA MET A 73 -14.68 -14.92 4.05
C MET A 73 -13.30 -14.62 3.47
N LEU A 74 -12.32 -15.50 3.74
CA LEU A 74 -10.91 -15.31 3.35
C LEU A 74 -10.66 -15.14 1.85
N ASP A 75 -11.41 -15.86 1.00
CA ASP A 75 -11.25 -15.89 -0.45
C ASP A 75 -12.25 -14.98 -1.20
N GLN A 76 -13.02 -14.18 -0.46
CA GLN A 76 -14.00 -13.27 -1.03
C GLN A 76 -13.30 -12.06 -1.70
N PRO A 77 -13.81 -11.58 -2.84
CA PRO A 77 -13.26 -10.42 -3.52
C PRO A 77 -13.39 -9.13 -2.68
N ILE A 78 -12.44 -8.21 -2.83
CA ILE A 78 -12.41 -6.94 -2.10
C ILE A 78 -13.63 -6.05 -2.38
N GLU A 79 -14.23 -6.15 -3.56
CA GLU A 79 -15.44 -5.40 -3.93
C GLU A 79 -16.64 -5.73 -3.03
N GLU A 80 -16.59 -6.83 -2.29
CA GLU A 80 -17.58 -7.24 -1.30
C GLU A 80 -17.13 -6.98 0.15
N ALA A 81 -15.95 -6.38 0.36
CA ALA A 81 -15.44 -6.05 1.68
C ALA A 81 -16.18 -4.85 2.29
N ASN A 82 -16.35 -4.89 3.60
CA ASN A 82 -16.97 -3.81 4.37
C ASN A 82 -15.89 -2.93 5.00
N LEU A 83 -16.07 -1.61 4.97
CA LEU A 83 -15.25 -0.69 5.74
C LEU A 83 -15.45 -0.99 7.24
N VAL A 84 -14.38 -1.41 7.92
CA VAL A 84 -14.41 -1.66 9.37
C VAL A 84 -13.81 -0.51 10.16
N CYS A 85 -12.92 0.26 9.55
CA CYS A 85 -12.21 1.34 10.23
C CYS A 85 -11.52 2.30 9.25
N GLU A 86 -11.35 3.55 9.67
CA GLU A 86 -10.70 4.61 8.88
C GLU A 86 -9.60 5.28 9.71
N ALA A 87 -8.48 5.60 9.07
CA ALA A 87 -7.42 6.43 9.63
C ALA A 87 -7.02 7.53 8.64
N THR A 88 -6.27 8.53 9.11
CA THR A 88 -5.72 9.59 8.25
C THR A 88 -4.23 9.80 8.52
N THR A 89 -3.48 10.15 7.49
CA THR A 89 -2.09 10.61 7.66
C THR A 89 -2.07 11.89 8.49
N SER A 90 -1.10 12.02 9.40
CA SER A 90 -1.01 13.15 10.33
C SER A 90 0.08 14.15 9.95
N LYS A 91 0.87 13.85 8.92
CA LYS A 91 1.94 14.71 8.42
C LYS A 91 1.97 14.75 6.90
N LEU A 92 2.59 15.82 6.39
CA LEU A 92 3.05 15.91 5.02
C LEU A 92 4.01 14.74 4.74
N LEU A 93 3.74 13.96 3.69
CA LEU A 93 4.63 12.90 3.21
C LEU A 93 5.49 13.43 2.06
N LEU A 94 6.77 13.68 2.33
CA LEU A 94 7.72 14.00 1.27
C LEU A 94 8.02 12.75 0.41
N PRO A 95 8.54 12.92 -0.82
CA PRO A 95 9.02 11.81 -1.63
C PRO A 95 9.97 10.88 -0.85
N GLY A 96 9.61 9.59 -0.80
CA GLY A 96 10.32 8.53 -0.09
C GLY A 96 9.98 8.41 1.40
N GLU A 97 9.14 9.27 1.96
CA GLU A 97 8.70 9.17 3.35
C GLU A 97 7.47 8.27 3.51
N CYS A 98 7.41 7.62 4.66
CA CYS A 98 6.28 6.82 5.09
C CYS A 98 5.74 7.27 6.46
N GLU A 99 4.51 6.90 6.74
CA GLU A 99 3.82 7.05 8.01
C GLU A 99 3.02 5.80 8.34
N VAL A 100 3.14 5.31 9.57
CA VAL A 100 2.24 4.29 10.09
C VAL A 100 1.00 4.96 10.67
N VAL A 101 -0.16 4.67 10.07
CA VAL A 101 -1.47 5.08 10.58
C VAL A 101 -2.13 3.91 11.29
N SER A 102 -3.05 4.22 12.20
CA SER A 102 -3.74 3.18 12.96
C SER A 102 -5.15 3.60 13.34
N CYS A 103 -6.03 2.61 13.50
CA CYS A 103 -7.35 2.80 14.06
C CYS A 103 -7.84 1.50 14.73
N THR A 104 -8.84 1.61 15.60
CA THR A 104 -9.40 0.44 16.31
C THR A 104 -10.67 -0.02 15.61
N ALA A 105 -10.72 -1.31 15.26
CA ALA A 105 -11.84 -1.93 14.56
C ALA A 105 -12.43 -3.08 15.38
N GLN A 106 -13.74 -3.28 15.28
CA GLN A 106 -14.39 -4.49 15.75
C GLN A 106 -14.51 -5.46 14.57
N LEU A 107 -13.63 -6.46 14.53
CA LEU A 107 -13.63 -7.47 13.47
C LEU A 107 -14.67 -8.57 13.76
N SER A 108 -15.29 -9.07 12.71
CA SER A 108 -16.17 -10.24 12.75
C SER A 108 -15.36 -11.53 12.91
N GLY A 109 -14.15 -11.58 12.33
CA GLY A 109 -13.36 -12.81 12.21
C GLY A 109 -13.89 -13.69 11.09
N MET A 110 -13.06 -14.59 10.57
CA MET A 110 -13.27 -15.42 9.35
C MET A 110 -13.01 -14.69 8.02
N GLY A 111 -12.96 -13.37 8.04
CA GLY A 111 -12.68 -12.50 6.90
C GLY A 111 -11.22 -12.30 6.56
N ASN A 112 -10.96 -11.84 5.34
CA ASN A 112 -9.68 -11.28 4.95
C ASN A 112 -9.66 -9.77 5.23
N ILE A 113 -8.46 -9.24 5.49
CA ILE A 113 -8.26 -7.82 5.79
C ILE A 113 -7.51 -7.16 4.65
N TYR A 114 -8.07 -6.06 4.15
CA TYR A 114 -7.51 -5.21 3.12
C TYR A 114 -7.22 -3.82 3.68
N VAL A 115 -6.32 -3.11 3.02
CA VAL A 115 -6.08 -1.69 3.28
C VAL A 115 -5.95 -0.94 1.97
N ASP A 116 -6.61 0.21 1.90
CA ASP A 116 -6.68 1.06 0.71
C ASP A 116 -6.43 2.52 1.10
N VAL A 117 -5.49 3.19 0.43
CA VAL A 117 -5.15 4.60 0.67
C VAL A 117 -5.73 5.47 -0.44
N ASP A 118 -6.27 6.64 -0.07
CA ASP A 118 -6.97 7.51 -1.02
C ASP A 118 -8.07 6.79 -1.84
N PRO A 119 -9.03 6.11 -1.17
CA PRO A 119 -10.06 5.29 -1.82
C PRO A 119 -11.03 6.08 -2.72
N GLU A 120 -11.03 7.41 -2.61
CA GLU A 120 -11.82 8.32 -3.44
C GLU A 120 -11.02 8.89 -4.63
N ASP A 121 -9.76 8.47 -4.81
CA ASP A 121 -8.84 8.95 -5.85
C ASP A 121 -8.70 10.48 -5.89
N LEU A 122 -8.59 11.13 -4.72
CA LEU A 122 -8.50 12.59 -4.61
C LEU A 122 -7.07 13.10 -4.82
N ILE A 123 -6.07 12.27 -4.57
CA ILE A 123 -4.66 12.57 -4.79
C ILE A 123 -4.28 12.14 -6.20
N ALA A 124 -3.71 13.08 -6.96
CA ALA A 124 -3.17 12.77 -8.27
C ALA A 124 -1.95 11.85 -8.14
N ASP A 125 -2.14 10.60 -8.55
CA ASP A 125 -1.18 9.51 -8.45
C ASP A 125 -0.64 9.08 -9.84
N CYS A 126 0.64 8.71 -9.96
CA CYS A 126 1.16 8.11 -11.19
C CYS A 126 0.73 6.66 -11.39
N HIS A 127 0.42 5.93 -10.31
CA HIS A 127 0.08 4.52 -10.32
C HIS A 127 -1.14 4.24 -9.43
N PRO A 128 -2.34 4.80 -9.68
CA PRO A 128 -3.50 4.66 -8.80
C PRO A 128 -3.91 3.20 -8.49
N GLY A 129 -3.45 2.22 -9.27
CA GLY A 129 -3.66 0.80 -9.00
C GLY A 129 -2.79 0.19 -7.88
N ASN A 130 -1.89 0.95 -7.24
CA ASN A 130 -1.08 0.47 -6.10
C ASN A 130 -1.47 1.10 -4.75
N ASN A 131 -2.55 1.88 -4.75
CA ASN A 131 -3.22 2.40 -3.57
C ASN A 131 -3.88 1.29 -2.73
N LEU A 132 -4.20 0.16 -3.36
CA LEU A 132 -4.65 -1.04 -2.67
C LEU A 132 -3.45 -1.91 -2.26
N GLY A 133 -3.30 -2.12 -0.95
CA GLY A 133 -2.30 -2.99 -0.38
C GLY A 133 -2.60 -4.48 -0.55
N ALA A 134 -1.58 -5.32 -0.39
CA ALA A 134 -1.78 -6.77 -0.31
C ALA A 134 -2.59 -7.13 0.95
N ASP A 135 -3.47 -8.11 0.80
CA ASP A 135 -4.34 -8.56 1.88
C ASP A 135 -3.63 -9.47 2.89
N ALA A 136 -4.17 -9.53 4.10
CA ALA A 136 -3.59 -10.30 5.19
C ALA A 136 -3.46 -11.79 4.84
N PHE A 137 -4.46 -12.39 4.17
CA PHE A 137 -4.44 -13.81 3.83
C PHE A 137 -3.26 -14.18 2.92
N ASN A 138 -2.96 -13.37 1.92
CA ASN A 138 -1.81 -13.57 1.03
C ASN A 138 -0.46 -13.24 1.67
N LEU A 139 -0.43 -12.45 2.75
CA LEU A 139 0.78 -12.08 3.47
C LEU A 139 1.11 -13.02 4.64
N CYS A 140 0.14 -13.79 5.12
CA CYS A 140 0.35 -14.72 6.22
C CYS A 140 1.19 -15.93 5.78
N PRO A 141 2.19 -16.34 6.58
CA PRO A 141 3.01 -17.50 6.26
C PRO A 141 2.20 -18.80 6.34
N GLU A 142 2.54 -19.77 5.47
CA GLU A 142 2.02 -21.15 5.54
C GLU A 142 2.42 -21.89 6.82
#